data_AF-A0A2A5E7D4-F1
#
_entry.id   AF-A0A2A5E7D4-F1
#
_cell.length_a   1.000
_cell.length_b   1.000
_cell.length_c   1.000
_cell.angle_alpha   90.00
_cell.angle_beta   90.00
_cell.angle_gamma   90.00
#
_symmetry.space_group_name_H-M   'P 1'
#
loop_
_entity.id
_entity.type
_entity.pdbx_description
1 polymer ?
#
loop_
_entity_poly.entity_id
_entity_poly.type
_entity_poly.pdbx_seq_one_letter_code
_entity_poly.pdbx_strand_id
1 'polypeptide(L)' 'MAERDILIYELIEVLGSGRNVKKHDRWDNHYLEWNYAIEGKTIDGRKLRVIVALKKGTMTLVITAFELE' A
#
# COMPACT_ATOMS: atom_id res chain seq x y z
N MET A 1 -13.55 -7.19 12.96
CA MET A 1 -12.63 -6.97 11.82
C MET A 1 -13.42 -6.11 10.86
N ALA A 2 -13.23 -4.79 10.89
CA ALA A 2 -13.98 -3.88 10.03
C ALA A 2 -13.33 -3.93 8.64
N GLU A 3 -14.10 -4.38 7.66
CA GLU A 3 -13.72 -4.26 6.26
C GLU A 3 -13.50 -2.77 5.95
N ARG A 4 -12.41 -2.45 5.23
CA ARG A 4 -12.19 -1.08 4.80
C ARG A 4 -13.07 -0.83 3.59
N ASP A 5 -13.74 0.33 3.56
CA ASP A 5 -14.54 0.78 2.43
C ASP A 5 -13.61 1.29 1.30
N ILE A 6 -12.81 0.37 0.77
CA ILE A 6 -11.84 0.57 -0.30
C ILE A 6 -12.05 -0.56 -1.30
N LEU A 7 -12.45 -0.19 -2.51
CA LEU A 7 -12.78 -1.11 -3.58
C LEU A 7 -11.52 -1.45 -4.38
N ILE A 8 -11.53 -2.61 -5.03
CA ILE A 8 -10.35 -3.11 -5.76
C ILE A 8 -9.91 -2.17 -6.90
N TYR A 9 -10.86 -1.51 -7.57
CA TYR A 9 -10.53 -0.57 -8.64
C TYR A 9 -9.87 0.71 -8.12
N GLU A 10 -10.24 1.16 -6.92
CA GLU A 10 -9.58 2.30 -6.26
C GLU A 10 -8.13 1.96 -5.91
N LEU A 11 -7.89 0.72 -5.46
CA LEU A 11 -6.56 0.20 -5.21
C LEU A 11 -5.72 0.14 -6.49
N ILE A 12 -6.28 -0.39 -7.57
CA ILE A 12 -5.60 -0.49 -8.88
C ILE A 12 -5.25 0.90 -9.40
N GLU A 13 -6.17 1.86 -9.30
CA GLU A 13 -5.92 3.24 -9.68
C GLU A 13 -4.73 3.81 -8.90
N VAL A 14 -4.74 3.72 -7.57
CA VAL A 14 -3.64 4.24 -6.73
C VAL A 14 -2.31 3.52 -7.00
N LEU A 15 -2.33 2.22 -7.28
CA LEU A 15 -1.11 1.47 -7.63
C LEU A 15 -0.56 1.86 -9.01
N GLY A 16 -1.44 2.21 -9.97
CA GLY A 16 -1.07 2.56 -11.34
C GLY A 16 -0.66 4.02 -11.53
N SER A 17 -1.33 4.96 -10.86
CA SER A 17 -1.13 6.40 -11.01
C SER A 17 -0.49 7.08 -9.79
N GLY A 18 -0.41 6.39 -8.66
CA GLY A 18 0.16 6.91 -7.43
C GLY A 18 1.68 7.10 -7.48
N ARG A 19 2.19 7.86 -6.52
CA ARG A 19 3.63 8.08 -6.35
C ARG A 19 4.17 7.18 -5.25
N ASN A 20 5.35 6.61 -5.46
CA ASN A 20 6.10 5.99 -4.39
C ASN A 20 6.55 7.07 -3.37
N VAL A 21 6.40 6.76 -2.08
CA VAL A 21 6.74 7.64 -0.97
C VAL A 21 7.94 7.08 -0.21
N LYS A 22 9.12 7.21 -0.82
CA LYS A 22 10.40 6.68 -0.34
C LYS A 22 10.71 6.91 1.14
N LYS A 23 10.23 8.00 1.74
CA LYS A 23 10.39 8.28 3.19
C LYS A 23 9.72 7.25 4.09
N HIS A 24 8.79 6.46 3.56
CA HIS A 24 8.07 5.40 4.26
C HIS A 24 8.57 4.00 3.86
N ASP A 25 9.39 3.90 2.82
CA ASP A 25 9.99 2.64 2.39
C ASP A 25 11.04 2.22 3.41
N ARG A 26 10.93 0.99 3.93
CA ARG A 26 11.88 0.48 4.92
C ARG A 26 11.95 -1.03 4.94
N TRP A 27 13.13 -1.52 5.31
CA TRP A 27 13.31 -2.90 5.72
C TRP A 27 12.84 -3.08 7.17
N ASP A 28 12.04 -4.10 7.42
CA ASP A 28 11.65 -4.53 8.75
C ASP A 28 12.44 -5.80 9.14
N ASN A 29 13.32 -5.67 10.13
CA ASN A 29 14.15 -6.79 10.61
C ASN A 29 13.35 -7.86 11.36
N HIS A 30 12.22 -7.51 11.97
CA HIS A 30 11.41 -8.45 12.74
C HIS A 30 10.65 -9.39 11.80
N TYR A 31 10.09 -8.85 10.72
CA TYR A 31 9.33 -9.61 9.74
C TYR A 31 10.15 -10.06 8.53
N LEU A 32 11.42 -9.61 8.42
CA LEU A 32 12.33 -9.85 7.30
C LEU A 32 11.70 -9.48 5.96
N GLU A 33 11.15 -8.27 5.87
CA GLU A 33 10.40 -7.81 4.71
C GLU A 33 10.76 -6.38 4.31
N TRP A 34 10.62 -6.10 3.02
CA TRP A 34 10.64 -4.73 2.52
C TRP A 34 9.21 -4.20 2.47
N ASN A 35 8.99 -3.04 3.09
CA ASN A 35 7.76 -2.28 2.99
C ASN A 35 7.93 -1.15 1.98
N TYR A 36 7.05 -1.06 0.99
CA TYR A 36 7.01 0.00 0.00
C TYR A 36 5.70 0.77 0.10
N ALA A 37 5.78 2.09 0.16
CA ALA A 37 4.61 2.96 0.28
C ALA A 37 4.30 3.66 -1.04
N ILE A 38 3.04 3.61 -1.43
CA ILE A 38 2.50 4.32 -2.60
C ILE A 38 1.34 5.19 -2.10
N GLU A 39 1.35 6.47 -2.45
CA GLU A 39 0.24 7.38 -2.18
C GLU A 39 -0.37 7.83 -3.51
N GLY A 40 -1.70 7.82 -3.58
CA GLY A 40 -2.41 8.26 -4.77
C GLY A 40 -3.79 8.77 -4.43
N LYS A 41 -4.55 9.11 -5.47
CA LYS A 41 -5.95 9.48 -5.36
C LYS A 41 -6.79 8.50 -6.15
N THR A 42 -7.97 8.20 -5.64
CA THR A 42 -9.01 7.48 -6.36
C THR A 42 -9.65 8.37 -7.42
N ILE A 43 -10.50 7.80 -8.27
CA ILE A 43 -11.23 8.53 -9.33
C ILE A 43 -12.14 9.62 -8.73
N ASP A 44 -12.77 9.34 -7.59
CA ASP A 44 -13.61 10.28 -6.83
C ASP A 44 -12.82 11.22 -5.91
N GLY A 45 -11.49 11.10 -5.89
CA GLY A 45 -10.58 12.08 -5.27
C GLY A 45 -10.16 11.79 -3.83
N ARG A 46 -10.61 10.67 -3.25
CA ARG A 46 -10.13 10.16 -1.95
C ARG A 46 -8.64 9.89 -2.01
N LYS A 47 -7.91 10.19 -0.95
CA LYS A 47 -6.47 9.95 -0.88
C LYS A 47 -6.23 8.62 -0.20
N LEU A 48 -5.57 7.69 -0.88
CA LEU A 48 -5.20 6.41 -0.30
C LEU A 48 -3.69 6.29 -0.18
N ARG A 49 -3.24 5.60 0.87
CA ARG A 49 -1.89 5.03 0.94
C ARG A 49 -1.99 3.53 0.87
N VAL A 50 -1.17 2.95 0.02
CA VAL A 50 -1.00 1.51 -0.16
C VAL A 50 0.40 1.14 0.30
N ILE A 51 0.50 0.18 1.21
CA ILE A 51 1.75 -0.44 1.63
C ILE A 51 1.82 -1.83 1.01
N VAL A 52 2.91 -2.09 0.31
CA VAL A 52 3.25 -3.39 -0.26
C VAL A 52 4.43 -3.96 0.52
N ALA A 53 4.20 -5.04 1.25
CA ALA A 53 5.24 -5.74 1.98
C ALA A 53 5.67 -7.01 1.23
N LEU A 54 6.97 -7.14 0.95
CA LEU A 54 7.57 -8.31 0.31
C LEU A 54 8.42 -9.08 1.32
N LYS A 55 7.95 -10.27 1.70
CA LYS A 55 8.63 -11.11 2.68
C LYS A 55 9.77 -11.89 2.06
N LYS A 56 10.96 -11.76 2.64
CA LYS A 56 12.13 -12.53 2.22
C LYS A 56 11.96 -14.00 2.58
N GLY A 57 12.20 -14.89 1.62
CA GLY A 57 12.22 -16.34 1.82
C GLY A 57 10.91 -17.08 1.55
N THR A 58 9.75 -16.41 1.62
CA THR A 58 8.44 -17.04 1.37
C THR A 58 7.75 -16.59 0.09
N MET A 59 8.31 -15.59 -0.62
CA MET A 59 7.68 -14.92 -1.78
C MET A 59 6.26 -14.39 -1.49
N THR A 60 5.95 -14.13 -0.22
CA THR A 60 4.63 -13.61 0.19
C THR A 60 4.57 -12.11 -0.04
N LEU A 61 3.49 -11.67 -0.70
CA LEU A 61 3.14 -10.27 -0.91
C LEU A 61 1.95 -9.91 -0.03
N VAL A 62 2.11 -8.92 0.85
CA VAL A 62 1.01 -8.38 1.65
C VAL A 62 0.72 -6.97 1.16
N ILE A 63 -0.54 -6.71 0.79
CA ILE A 63 -0.99 -5.40 0.34
C ILE A 63 -1.97 -4.86 1.37
N THR A 64 -1.66 -3.69 1.93
CA THR A 64 -2.51 -3.00 2.89
C THR A 64 -2.82 -1.61 2.38
N ALA A 65 -4.09 -1.26 2.22
CA ALA A 65 -4.51 0.07 1.80
C ALA A 65 -5.34 0.76 2.88
N PHE A 66 -5.17 2.06 3.05
CA PHE A 66 -5.95 2.88 3.97
C PHE A 66 -6.07 4.32 3.46
N GLU A 67 -7.15 4.98 3.86
CA GLU A 67 -7.41 6.37 3.53
C GLU A 67 -6.51 7.32 4.35
N LEU A 68 -6.08 8.41 3.73
CA LEU A 68 -5.34 9.49 4.35
C LEU A 68 -6.29 10.66 4.62
N GLU A 69 -6.30 11.15 5.86
CA GLU A 69 -7.01 12.39 6.27
C GLU A 69 -6.55 13.63 5.48
#